data_AF-A0A944BLY5-F1
#
_entry.id   AF-A0A944BLY5-F1
#
_cell.length_a   1.000
_cell.length_b   1.000
_cell.length_c   1.000
_cell.angle_alpha   90.00
_cell.angle_beta   90.00
_cell.angle_gamma   90.00
#
_symmetry.space_group_name_H-M   'P 1'
#
loop_
_entity.id
_entity.type
_entity.pdbx_description
1 polymer ?
#
loop_
_entity_poly.entity_id
_entity_poly.type
_entity_poly.pdbx_seq_one_letter_code
_entity_poly.pdbx_strand_id
1 'polypeptide(L)'
;GRVMTDSEMNLQRAAQAYRAFLSALGVDKDPNVDVEESGLRVAQLMAKWIATRDAKPPKLSLMPAPNRDVVTLDKLPFYSFCGHHFVPFFGTVSITYVPRAHIAGLGGFVRIIDYFSRRPQFQENLTAQIADAIDEALAPESVRVVVTARQMCLELQGHGHGIEITTQALRERRGRCE
;
A
#
# COMPACT_ATOMS: atom_id res chain seq x y z
N GLY A 1 -12.34 -12.23 -11.58
CA GLY A 1 -12.13 -11.83 -12.97
C GLY A 1 -10.65 -11.62 -13.21
N ARG A 2 -10.13 -11.97 -14.39
CA ARG A 2 -8.73 -11.69 -14.75
C ARG A 2 -8.52 -10.17 -14.80
N VAL A 3 -7.38 -9.75 -14.28
CA VAL A 3 -6.99 -8.38 -14.12
C VAL A 3 -6.04 -8.00 -15.27
N MET A 4 -6.21 -6.80 -15.86
CA MET A 4 -5.46 -6.38 -17.06
C MET A 4 -4.01 -5.95 -16.74
N THR A 5 -3.06 -6.30 -17.60
CA THR A 5 -1.64 -5.88 -17.53
C THR A 5 -1.44 -4.44 -18.02
N ASP A 6 -0.28 -3.83 -17.76
CA ASP A 6 0.07 -2.48 -18.22
C ASP A 6 -0.10 -2.30 -19.75
N SER A 7 0.29 -3.31 -20.54
CA SER A 7 0.13 -3.30 -22.00
C SER A 7 -1.32 -3.47 -22.46
N GLU A 8 -2.20 -3.97 -21.60
CA GLU A 8 -3.64 -4.14 -21.85
C GLU A 8 -4.45 -2.92 -21.39
N MET A 9 -3.86 -1.97 -20.64
CA MET A 9 -4.56 -0.78 -20.15
C MET A 9 -4.89 0.19 -21.30
N ASN A 10 -6.20 0.46 -21.48
CA ASN A 10 -6.66 1.46 -22.44
C ASN A 10 -6.77 2.85 -21.77
N LEU A 11 -5.66 3.60 -21.76
CA LEU A 11 -5.59 4.92 -21.13
C LEU A 11 -6.57 5.92 -21.74
N GLN A 12 -6.81 5.85 -23.05
CA GLN A 12 -7.75 6.75 -23.73
C GLN A 12 -9.19 6.51 -23.26
N ARG A 13 -9.59 5.24 -23.16
CA ARG A 13 -10.90 4.87 -22.63
C ARG A 13 -11.05 5.28 -21.16
N ALA A 14 -10.00 5.11 -20.34
CA ALA A 14 -10.00 5.55 -18.95
C ALA A 14 -10.14 7.08 -18.83
N ALA A 15 -9.42 7.84 -19.65
CA ALA A 15 -9.51 9.29 -19.69
C ALA A 15 -10.91 9.77 -20.11
N GLN A 16 -11.50 9.15 -21.14
CA GLN A 16 -12.87 9.44 -21.59
C GLN A 16 -13.90 9.17 -20.48
N ALA A 17 -13.76 8.05 -19.76
CA ALA A 17 -14.65 7.73 -18.65
C ALA A 17 -14.54 8.76 -17.51
N TYR A 18 -13.32 9.19 -17.18
CA TYR A 18 -13.10 10.20 -16.14
C TYR A 18 -13.65 11.58 -16.54
N ARG A 19 -13.48 11.98 -17.80
CA ARG A 19 -14.08 13.21 -18.34
C ARG A 19 -15.60 13.18 -18.25
N ALA A 20 -16.22 12.09 -18.68
CA ALA A 20 -17.67 11.92 -18.60
C ALA A 20 -18.16 12.01 -17.15
N PHE A 21 -17.41 11.45 -16.20
CA PHE A 21 -17.69 11.60 -14.77
C PHE A 21 -17.63 13.07 -14.31
N LEU A 22 -16.56 13.80 -14.66
CA LEU A 22 -16.44 15.22 -14.32
C LEU A 22 -17.54 16.09 -14.93
N SER A 23 -17.87 15.88 -16.21
CA SER A 23 -18.96 16.57 -16.90
C SER A 23 -20.33 16.26 -16.27
N ALA A 24 -20.57 15.02 -15.87
CA ALA A 24 -21.80 14.65 -15.17
C ALA A 24 -21.95 15.38 -13.82
N LEU A 25 -20.84 15.76 -13.18
CA LEU A 25 -20.81 16.59 -11.98
C LEU A 25 -20.80 18.10 -12.28
N GLY A 26 -20.81 18.50 -13.55
CA GLY A 26 -20.78 19.89 -14.00
C GLY A 26 -19.44 20.60 -13.81
N VAL A 27 -18.36 19.84 -13.60
CA VAL A 27 -17.00 20.38 -13.39
C VAL A 27 -16.46 21.03 -14.67
N ASP A 28 -16.90 20.55 -15.84
CA ASP A 28 -16.57 21.11 -17.15
C ASP A 28 -17.13 22.53 -17.39
N LYS A 29 -18.02 23.01 -16.51
CA LYS A 29 -18.56 24.37 -16.56
C LYS A 29 -17.65 25.41 -15.89
N ASP A 30 -16.65 24.98 -15.11
CA ASP A 30 -15.66 25.89 -14.54
C ASP A 30 -14.62 26.25 -15.62
N PRO A 31 -14.52 27.54 -16.03
CA PRO A 31 -13.58 27.95 -17.08
C PRO A 31 -12.11 27.77 -16.69
N ASN A 32 -11.80 27.52 -15.41
CA ASN A 32 -10.44 27.28 -14.93
C ASN A 32 -10.05 25.81 -14.89
N VAL A 33 -10.97 24.89 -15.24
CA VAL A 33 -10.74 23.44 -15.15
C VAL A 33 -10.63 22.84 -16.55
N ASP A 34 -9.42 22.38 -16.89
CA ASP A 34 -9.21 21.58 -18.10
C ASP A 34 -9.57 20.10 -17.84
N VAL A 35 -10.82 19.74 -18.13
CA VAL A 35 -11.31 18.36 -17.98
C VAL A 35 -10.63 17.38 -18.95
N GLU A 36 -10.24 17.85 -20.14
CA GLU A 36 -9.62 17.04 -21.17
C GLU A 36 -8.23 16.58 -20.72
N GLU A 37 -7.40 17.53 -20.29
CA GLU A 37 -6.07 17.26 -19.77
C GLU A 37 -6.15 16.49 -18.43
N SER A 38 -7.08 16.84 -17.56
CA SER A 38 -7.29 16.16 -16.27
C SER A 38 -7.60 14.68 -16.45
N GLY A 39 -8.47 14.32 -17.42
CA GLY A 39 -8.78 12.92 -17.71
C GLY A 39 -7.55 12.10 -18.10
N LEU A 40 -6.68 12.66 -18.95
CA LEU A 40 -5.45 11.97 -19.37
C LEU A 40 -4.45 11.86 -18.21
N ARG A 41 -4.25 12.94 -17.45
CA ARG A 41 -3.33 12.97 -16.29
C ARG A 41 -3.75 11.94 -15.24
N VAL A 42 -5.04 11.84 -14.93
CA VAL A 42 -5.56 10.84 -13.99
C VAL A 42 -5.35 9.42 -14.51
N ALA A 43 -5.67 9.16 -15.78
CA ALA A 43 -5.48 7.84 -16.38
C ALA A 43 -4.01 7.39 -16.32
N GLN A 44 -3.07 8.27 -16.67
CA GLN A 44 -1.63 7.98 -16.63
C GLN A 44 -1.13 7.77 -15.20
N LEU A 45 -1.54 8.63 -14.25
CA LEU A 45 -1.17 8.52 -12.85
C LEU A 45 -1.65 7.19 -12.26
N MET A 46 -2.93 6.86 -12.46
CA MET A 46 -3.52 5.64 -11.89
C MET A 46 -2.92 4.38 -12.50
N ALA A 47 -2.65 4.38 -13.81
CA ALA A 47 -1.96 3.26 -14.47
C ALA A 47 -0.58 3.02 -13.85
N LYS A 48 0.23 4.06 -13.69
CA LYS A 48 1.53 3.96 -13.03
C LYS A 48 1.43 3.50 -11.58
N TRP A 49 0.38 3.95 -10.87
CA TRP A 49 0.18 3.60 -9.47
C TRP A 49 -0.14 2.11 -9.30
N ILE A 50 -1.10 1.58 -10.05
CA ILE A 50 -1.57 0.20 -9.88
C ILE A 50 -0.71 -0.86 -10.58
N ALA A 51 0.32 -0.45 -11.30
CA ALA A 51 1.21 -1.33 -12.07
C ALA A 51 1.88 -2.43 -11.21
N THR A 52 2.05 -2.21 -9.90
CA THR A 52 2.67 -3.22 -9.02
C THR A 52 1.75 -4.40 -8.71
N ARG A 53 0.46 -4.31 -9.01
CA ARG A 53 -0.54 -5.35 -8.73
C ARG A 53 -0.20 -6.70 -9.38
N ASP A 54 0.43 -6.67 -10.56
CA ASP A 54 0.73 -7.88 -11.34
C ASP A 54 2.19 -8.34 -11.21
N ALA A 55 3.02 -7.56 -10.51
CA ALA A 55 4.41 -7.92 -10.26
C ALA A 55 4.50 -9.05 -9.22
N LYS A 56 5.62 -9.79 -9.25
CA LYS A 56 5.96 -10.71 -8.15
C LYS A 56 6.33 -9.90 -6.90
N PRO A 57 6.00 -10.38 -5.69
CA PRO A 57 6.45 -9.74 -4.46
C PRO A 57 7.97 -9.55 -4.46
N PRO A 58 8.48 -8.39 -4.00
CA PRO A 58 9.90 -8.14 -3.94
C PRO A 58 10.58 -9.09 -2.95
N LYS A 59 11.76 -9.59 -3.31
CA LYS A 59 12.57 -10.42 -2.41
C LYS A 59 13.38 -9.54 -1.45
N LEU A 60 13.50 -9.98 -0.21
CA LEU A 60 14.44 -9.43 0.75
C LEU A 60 15.86 -9.96 0.49
N SER A 61 16.83 -9.05 0.51
CA SER A 61 18.25 -9.42 0.51
C SER A 61 18.64 -9.76 1.94
N LEU A 62 18.84 -11.06 2.20
CA LEU A 62 19.11 -11.59 3.54
C LEU A 62 20.60 -11.50 3.87
N MET A 63 20.90 -11.15 5.12
CA MET A 63 22.24 -11.15 5.70
C MET A 63 22.22 -11.90 7.03
N PRO A 64 23.31 -12.56 7.45
CA PRO A 64 23.37 -13.22 8.76
C PRO A 64 23.06 -12.24 9.89
N ALA A 65 22.19 -12.66 10.82
CA ALA A 65 21.90 -11.88 12.01
C ALA A 65 23.11 -11.89 12.96
N PRO A 66 23.61 -10.73 13.42
CA PRO A 66 24.75 -10.68 14.35
C PRO A 66 24.38 -11.16 15.76
N ASN A 67 23.12 -11.00 16.16
CA ASN A 67 22.55 -11.42 17.43
C ASN A 67 21.03 -11.56 17.31
N ARG A 68 20.33 -11.76 18.43
CA ARG A 68 18.86 -11.89 18.51
C ARG A 68 18.17 -10.65 19.09
N ASP A 69 18.84 -9.49 19.05
CA ASP A 69 18.25 -8.26 19.54
C ASP A 69 17.12 -7.80 18.62
N VAL A 70 16.12 -7.14 19.22
CA VAL A 70 14.96 -6.63 18.49
C VAL A 70 15.40 -5.59 17.45
N VAL A 71 14.92 -5.74 16.21
CA VAL A 71 15.08 -4.75 15.15
C VAL A 71 13.75 -4.06 14.91
N THR A 72 13.74 -2.72 14.96
CA THR A 72 12.55 -1.91 14.65
C THR A 72 12.85 -0.94 13.50
N LEU A 73 11.98 -0.95 12.51
CA LEU A 73 11.85 0.08 11.48
C LEU A 73 10.58 0.85 11.78
N ASP A 74 10.70 2.11 12.14
CA ASP A 74 9.57 2.93 12.59
C ASP A 74 9.23 4.01 11.56
N LYS A 75 7.93 4.32 11.44
CA LYS A 75 7.42 5.45 10.65
C LYS A 75 7.78 5.41 9.16
N LEU A 76 7.74 4.24 8.53
CA LEU A 76 7.92 4.11 7.08
C LEU A 76 6.66 4.64 6.37
N PRO A 77 6.74 5.73 5.58
CA PRO A 77 5.56 6.33 4.97
C PRO A 77 5.00 5.43 3.88
N PHE A 78 3.68 5.42 3.73
CA PHE A 78 3.01 4.76 2.62
C PHE A 78 1.79 5.55 2.16
N TYR A 79 1.37 5.27 0.92
CA TYR A 79 0.16 5.80 0.32
C TYR A 79 -0.58 4.65 -0.36
N SER A 80 -1.90 4.68 -0.33
CA SER A 80 -2.74 3.69 -0.97
C SER A 80 -4.09 4.28 -1.34
N PHE A 81 -4.94 3.49 -2.00
CA PHE A 81 -6.32 3.86 -2.33
C PHE A 81 -7.28 2.91 -1.64
N CYS A 82 -8.28 3.46 -0.96
CA CYS A 82 -9.30 2.66 -0.30
C CYS A 82 -10.06 1.81 -1.33
N GLY A 83 -10.18 0.51 -1.09
CA GLY A 83 -10.86 -0.41 -1.99
C GLY A 83 -12.35 -0.11 -2.22
N HIS A 84 -12.97 0.66 -1.33
CA HIS A 84 -14.40 1.02 -1.43
C HIS A 84 -14.67 2.20 -2.37
N HIS A 85 -13.96 3.30 -2.15
CA HIS A 85 -14.26 4.59 -2.80
C HIS A 85 -13.17 5.01 -3.79
N PHE A 86 -12.06 4.28 -3.82
CA PHE A 86 -10.90 4.62 -4.63
C PHE A 86 -10.36 6.04 -4.36
N VAL A 87 -10.44 6.43 -3.08
CA VAL A 87 -9.95 7.68 -2.52
C VAL A 87 -8.70 7.38 -1.67
N PRO A 88 -7.69 8.28 -1.60
CA PRO A 88 -6.45 7.99 -0.90
C PRO A 88 -6.62 7.67 0.59
N PHE A 89 -5.77 6.79 1.09
CA PHE A 89 -5.44 6.70 2.52
C PHE A 89 -3.92 6.56 2.66
N PHE A 90 -3.37 7.15 3.71
CA PHE A 90 -1.94 7.28 3.86
C PHE A 90 -1.55 7.40 5.32
N GLY A 91 -0.30 7.07 5.61
CA GLY A 91 0.22 7.11 6.96
C GLY A 91 1.55 6.40 7.03
N THR A 92 1.75 5.63 8.10
CA THR A 92 3.01 4.95 8.38
C THR A 92 2.85 3.46 8.64
N VAL A 93 3.92 2.74 8.35
CA VAL A 93 4.12 1.35 8.73
C VAL A 93 5.31 1.29 9.70
N SER A 94 5.13 0.61 10.82
CA SER A 94 6.18 0.26 11.76
C SER A 94 6.32 -1.26 11.81
N ILE A 95 7.55 -1.74 11.70
CA ILE A 95 7.89 -3.16 11.63
C ILE A 95 8.87 -3.45 12.76
N THR A 96 8.51 -4.34 13.66
CA THR A 96 9.38 -4.81 14.74
C THR A 96 9.52 -6.31 14.65
N TYR A 97 10.74 -6.84 14.62
CA TYR A 97 10.97 -8.29 14.56
C TYR A 97 12.15 -8.73 15.43
N VAL A 98 12.10 -9.99 15.87
CA VAL A 98 13.20 -10.65 16.58
C VAL A 98 13.91 -11.59 15.59
N PRO A 99 15.15 -11.27 15.17
CA PRO A 99 15.90 -12.08 14.22
C PRO A 99 16.16 -13.49 14.76
N ARG A 100 16.06 -14.49 13.87
CA ARG A 100 16.49 -15.87 14.17
C ARG A 100 17.87 -16.17 13.56
N ALA A 101 17.95 -16.11 12.24
CA ALA A 101 19.16 -16.40 11.47
C ALA A 101 19.54 -15.26 10.52
N HIS A 102 18.57 -14.44 10.10
CA HIS A 102 18.76 -13.41 9.09
C HIS A 102 18.19 -12.06 9.52
N ILE A 103 18.81 -11.00 9.00
CA ILE A 103 18.30 -9.63 8.93
C ILE A 103 18.17 -9.22 7.45
N ALA A 104 17.46 -8.14 7.18
CA ALA A 104 17.37 -7.54 5.85
C ALA A 104 17.64 -6.03 5.89
N GLY A 105 18.09 -5.47 4.77
CA GLY A 105 18.29 -4.03 4.63
C GLY A 105 16.98 -3.26 4.49
N LEU A 106 16.95 -1.99 4.96
CA LEU A 106 15.81 -1.08 4.90
C LEU A 106 15.09 -1.06 3.54
N GLY A 107 15.86 -0.99 2.45
CA GLY A 107 15.29 -0.92 1.09
C GLY A 107 14.43 -2.12 0.72
N GLY A 108 14.64 -3.29 1.32
CA GLY A 108 13.77 -4.45 1.12
C GLY A 108 12.37 -4.26 1.70
N PHE A 109 12.30 -3.76 2.94
CA PHE A 109 11.03 -3.49 3.63
C PHE A 109 10.22 -2.40 2.92
N VAL A 110 10.88 -1.32 2.48
CA VAL A 110 10.23 -0.25 1.71
C VAL A 110 9.60 -0.80 0.44
N ARG A 111 10.31 -1.67 -0.30
CA ARG A 111 9.76 -2.31 -1.50
C ARG A 111 8.56 -3.19 -1.19
N ILE A 112 8.57 -3.94 -0.09
CA ILE A 112 7.42 -4.75 0.35
C ILE A 112 6.21 -3.84 0.60
N ILE A 113 6.39 -2.77 1.37
CA ILE A 113 5.32 -1.81 1.69
C ILE A 113 4.76 -1.20 0.40
N ASP A 114 5.62 -0.70 -0.49
CA ASP A 114 5.23 -0.14 -1.79
C ASP A 114 4.45 -1.16 -2.64
N TYR A 115 4.92 -2.41 -2.68
CA TYR A 115 4.28 -3.47 -3.45
C TYR A 115 2.83 -3.72 -3.00
N PHE A 116 2.60 -3.80 -1.69
CA PHE A 116 1.28 -4.07 -1.12
C PHE A 116 0.35 -2.85 -1.10
N SER A 117 0.91 -1.64 -0.94
CA SER A 117 0.13 -0.39 -0.80
C SER A 117 -0.28 0.22 -2.15
N ARG A 118 0.44 -0.01 -3.24
CA ARG A 118 0.19 0.61 -4.54
C ARG A 118 -0.91 -0.07 -5.37
N ARG A 119 -2.09 -0.24 -4.76
CA ARG A 119 -3.30 -0.85 -5.35
C ARG A 119 -4.54 -0.54 -4.49
N PRO A 120 -5.77 -0.79 -4.98
CA PRO A 120 -6.94 -0.77 -4.10
C PRO A 120 -6.72 -1.68 -2.88
N GLN A 121 -6.92 -1.15 -1.68
CA GLN A 121 -6.62 -1.85 -0.44
C GLN A 121 -7.61 -1.60 0.68
N PHE A 122 -7.64 -2.57 1.59
CA PHE A 122 -8.15 -2.44 2.95
C PHE A 122 -6.95 -2.43 3.90
N GLN A 123 -6.95 -1.56 4.90
CA GLN A 123 -5.79 -1.34 5.77
C GLN A 123 -5.43 -2.61 6.56
N GLU A 124 -6.43 -3.39 6.94
CA GLU A 124 -6.33 -4.68 7.61
C GLU A 124 -5.58 -5.69 6.73
N ASN A 125 -5.95 -5.76 5.46
CA ASN A 125 -5.28 -6.64 4.48
C ASN A 125 -3.84 -6.19 4.23
N LEU A 126 -3.63 -4.88 4.05
CA LEU A 126 -2.29 -4.32 3.86
C LEU A 126 -1.36 -4.71 5.02
N THR A 127 -1.84 -4.57 6.25
CA THR A 127 -1.10 -4.90 7.46
C THR A 127 -0.73 -6.37 7.52
N ALA A 128 -1.71 -7.26 7.27
CA ALA A 128 -1.49 -8.70 7.28
C ALA A 128 -0.51 -9.14 6.17
N GLN A 129 -0.69 -8.62 4.96
CA GLN A 129 0.15 -8.96 3.81
C GLN A 129 1.61 -8.57 3.99
N ILE A 130 1.88 -7.39 4.57
CA ILE A 130 3.25 -6.98 4.90
C ILE A 130 3.84 -7.92 5.96
N ALA A 131 3.09 -8.26 7.01
CA ALA A 131 3.56 -9.18 8.05
C ALA A 131 3.87 -10.57 7.49
N ASP A 132 3.00 -11.12 6.65
CA ASP A 132 3.16 -12.43 6.02
C ASP A 132 4.39 -12.47 5.11
N ALA A 133 4.56 -11.46 4.26
CA ALA A 133 5.71 -11.39 3.35
C ALA A 133 7.05 -11.30 4.09
N ILE A 134 7.09 -10.57 5.21
CA ILE A 134 8.28 -10.46 6.04
C ILE A 134 8.53 -11.77 6.80
N ASP A 135 7.49 -12.37 7.37
CA ASP A 135 7.60 -13.64 8.10
C ASP A 135 8.09 -14.79 7.21
N GLU A 136 7.57 -14.87 5.99
CA GLU A 136 7.99 -15.86 4.99
C GLU A 136 9.44 -15.63 4.56
N ALA A 137 9.84 -14.38 4.33
CA ALA A 137 11.16 -14.07 3.80
C ALA A 137 12.29 -14.15 4.85
N LEU A 138 12.07 -13.67 6.07
CA LEU A 138 13.11 -13.61 7.11
C LEU A 138 13.14 -14.83 8.02
N ALA A 139 12.02 -15.53 8.12
CA ALA A 139 11.77 -16.53 9.14
C ALA A 139 12.18 -16.12 10.59
N PRO A 140 11.76 -14.93 11.10
CA PRO A 140 12.12 -14.45 12.43
C PRO A 140 11.49 -15.29 13.55
N GLU A 141 11.91 -15.08 14.79
CA GLU A 141 11.18 -15.64 15.94
C GLU A 141 9.78 -15.03 16.04
N SER A 142 9.70 -13.72 15.86
CA SER A 142 8.44 -12.98 15.75
C SER A 142 8.59 -11.77 14.84
N VAL A 143 7.49 -11.36 14.22
CA VAL A 143 7.36 -10.06 13.53
C VAL A 143 6.00 -9.43 13.85
N ARG A 144 6.02 -8.17 14.24
CA ARG A 144 4.86 -7.30 14.42
C ARG A 144 4.91 -6.20 13.37
N VAL A 145 3.81 -6.03 12.66
CA VAL A 145 3.59 -4.91 11.74
C VAL A 145 2.43 -4.08 12.28
N VAL A 146 2.64 -2.78 12.38
CA VAL A 146 1.64 -1.79 12.77
C VAL A 146 1.48 -0.82 11.62
N VAL A 147 0.25 -0.59 11.19
CA VAL A 147 -0.10 0.40 10.17
C VAL A 147 -1.03 1.41 10.80
N THR A 148 -0.64 2.68 10.77
CA THR A 148 -1.43 3.81 11.26
C THR A 148 -1.68 4.75 10.11
N ALA A 149 -2.95 5.07 9.81
CA ALA A 149 -3.28 5.86 8.63
C ALA A 149 -4.55 6.69 8.78
N ARG A 150 -4.60 7.76 7.99
CA ARG A 150 -5.75 8.62 7.77
C ARG A 150 -6.51 8.18 6.53
N GLN A 151 -7.83 8.16 6.60
CA GLN A 151 -8.72 7.67 5.55
C GLN A 151 -9.46 8.84 4.89
N MET A 152 -9.05 9.29 3.70
CA MET A 152 -9.67 10.46 3.08
C MET A 152 -11.12 10.22 2.66
N CYS A 153 -11.54 8.96 2.50
CA CYS A 153 -12.95 8.66 2.24
C CYS A 153 -13.88 9.02 3.41
N LEU A 154 -13.37 9.05 4.64
CA LEU A 154 -14.10 9.53 5.81
C LEU A 154 -13.97 11.05 5.94
N GLU A 155 -12.74 11.55 5.83
CA GLU A 155 -12.45 12.97 6.04
C GLU A 155 -13.13 13.90 5.01
N LEU A 156 -13.17 13.50 3.74
CA LEU A 156 -13.83 14.28 2.68
C LEU A 156 -15.35 14.38 2.88
N GLN A 157 -15.94 13.48 3.68
CA GLN A 157 -17.37 13.53 4.03
C GLN A 157 -17.63 14.41 5.27
N GLY A 158 -16.62 15.10 5.80
CA GLY A 158 -16.76 15.92 7.01
C GLY A 158 -16.74 15.12 8.32
N HIS A 159 -16.38 13.84 8.26
CA HIS A 159 -16.36 12.95 9.42
C HIS A 159 -14.93 12.60 9.81
N GLY A 160 -14.64 12.55 11.11
CA GLY A 160 -13.38 11.98 11.62
C GLY A 160 -12.11 12.69 11.15
N HIS A 161 -12.14 14.00 10.99
CA HIS A 161 -10.96 14.81 10.63
C HIS A 161 -9.78 14.53 11.56
N GLY A 162 -8.64 14.16 10.98
CA GLY A 162 -7.42 13.89 11.72
C GLY A 162 -7.44 12.62 12.57
N ILE A 163 -8.48 11.78 12.48
CA ILE A 163 -8.50 10.47 13.15
C ILE A 163 -7.58 9.52 12.39
N GLU A 164 -6.66 8.92 13.14
CA GLU A 164 -5.81 7.84 12.63
C GLU A 164 -6.37 6.49 13.06
N ILE A 165 -6.53 5.59 12.10
CA ILE A 165 -6.91 4.21 12.34
C ILE A 165 -5.63 3.38 12.40
N THR A 166 -5.49 2.57 13.45
CA THR A 166 -4.34 1.68 13.62
C THR A 166 -4.76 0.22 13.52
N THR A 167 -4.07 -0.52 12.67
CA THR A 167 -4.19 -1.97 12.49
C THR A 167 -2.85 -2.62 12.82
N GLN A 168 -2.89 -3.84 13.35
CA GLN A 168 -1.68 -4.59 13.70
C GLN A 168 -1.79 -6.07 13.34
N ALA A 169 -0.68 -6.63 12.90
CA ALA A 169 -0.52 -8.06 12.64
C ALA A 169 0.72 -8.57 13.37
N LEU A 170 0.58 -9.70 14.04
CA LEU A 170 1.66 -10.40 14.73
C LEU A 170 1.82 -11.80 14.11
N ARG A 171 3.06 -12.20 13.85
CA ARG A 171 3.44 -13.57 13.53
C ARG A 171 4.46 -14.02 14.56
N GLU A 172 4.24 -15.17 15.15
CA GLU A 172 5.13 -15.78 16.12
C GLU A 172 5.40 -17.21 15.71
N ARG A 173 6.69 -17.57 15.60
CA ARG A 173 7.08 -18.97 15.52
C ARG A 173 7.09 -19.50 16.94
N ARG A 174 6.02 -20.18 17.33
CA ARG A 174 6.05 -21.03 18.53
C ARG A 174 7.19 -22.02 18.36
N GLY A 175 8.20 -21.93 19.23
CA GLY A 175 9.22 -22.94 19.31
C GLY A 175 8.55 -24.30 19.47
N ARG A 176 9.00 -25.31 18.73
CA ARG A 176 8.80 -26.67 19.20
C ARG A 176 9.41 -26.72 20.59
N CYS A 177 8.59 -26.99 21.61
CA CYS A 177 9.10 -27.59 22.82
C CYS A 177 9.65 -28.95 22.40
N GLU A 178 10.95 -29.01 22.14
CA GLU A 178 11.72 -30.25 22.13
C GLU A 178 12.49 -30.33 23.45
#